data_AF-A0A950P043-F1
#
_entry.id   AF-A0A950P043-F1
#
_cell.length_a   1.000
_cell.length_b   1.000
_cell.length_c   1.000
_cell.angle_alpha   90.00
_cell.angle_beta   90.00
_cell.angle_gamma   90.00
#
_symmetry.space_group_name_H-M   'P 1'
#
loop_
_entity.id
_entity.type
_entity.pdbx_description
1 polymer ?
#
loop_
_entity_poly.entity_id
_entity_poly.type
_entity_poly.pdbx_seq_one_letter_code
_entity_poly.pdbx_strand_id
1 'polypeptide(L)' 'ISWDIGLDWKVETDPAKTSEIEVRFTSEGPDRTHVELEHRNLDRHGEGWERMRDAVGSEGGWLRGLHAFADRVAS' A
#
# COMPACT_ATOMS: atom_id res chain seq x y z
N ILE A 1 5.12 -7.57 -3.93
CA ILE A 1 5.32 -8.22 -2.61
C ILE A 1 3.94 -8.60 -2.08
N SER A 2 3.77 -9.77 -1.45
CA SER A 2 2.47 -10.15 -0.87
C SER A 2 2.13 -9.26 0.33
N TRP A 3 0.86 -8.92 0.46
CA TRP A 3 0.27 -8.23 1.59
C TRP A 3 -0.68 -9.19 2.31
N ASP A 4 -0.13 -9.87 3.32
CA ASP A 4 -0.78 -10.97 4.02
C ASP A 4 -1.68 -10.47 5.16
N ILE A 5 -2.37 -9.35 4.97
CA ILE A 5 -3.24 -8.74 5.98
C ILE A 5 -4.68 -8.79 5.51
N GLY A 6 -5.51 -9.51 6.25
CA GLY A 6 -6.94 -9.60 6.00
C GLY A 6 -7.70 -8.34 6.38
N LEU A 7 -8.99 -8.35 6.09
CA LEU A 7 -9.87 -7.20 6.31
C LEU A 7 -10.12 -6.84 7.79
N ASP A 8 -9.74 -7.72 8.72
CA ASP A 8 -9.77 -7.49 10.16
C ASP A 8 -8.43 -6.98 10.72
N TRP A 9 -7.49 -6.64 9.82
CA TRP A 9 -6.14 -6.16 10.13
C TRP A 9 -5.25 -7.20 10.84
N LYS A 10 -5.54 -8.49 10.66
CA LYS A 10 -4.68 -9.58 11.12
C LYS A 10 -4.00 -10.28 9.95
N VAL A 11 -3.00 -11.10 10.27
CA VAL A 11 -2.33 -11.95 9.28
C VAL A 11 -3.33 -12.93 8.67
N GLU A 12 -3.45 -12.91 7.34
CA GLU A 12 -4.16 -13.90 6.54
C GLU A 12 -3.17 -14.98 6.09
N THR A 13 -3.51 -16.24 6.34
CA THR A 13 -2.64 -17.39 6.07
C THR A 13 -2.95 -18.08 4.75
N ASP A 14 -4.14 -17.84 4.17
CA ASP A 14 -4.53 -18.32 2.86
C ASP A 14 -4.02 -17.35 1.77
N PRO A 15 -2.97 -17.70 0.99
CA PRO A 15 -2.41 -16.80 -0.03
C PRO A 15 -3.40 -16.46 -1.15
N ALA A 16 -4.47 -17.24 -1.33
CA ALA A 16 -5.52 -16.91 -2.29
C ALA A 16 -6.38 -15.72 -1.85
N LYS A 17 -6.29 -15.33 -0.57
CA LYS A 17 -7.03 -14.22 0.05
C LYS A 17 -6.14 -13.03 0.40
N THR A 18 -4.88 -13.03 -0.04
CA THR A 18 -3.96 -11.91 0.17
C THR A 18 -3.93 -11.00 -1.06
N SER A 19 -3.55 -9.74 -0.84
CA SER A 19 -3.35 -8.77 -1.91
C SER A 19 -1.85 -8.53 -2.13
N GLU A 20 -1.49 -7.60 -3.02
CA GLU A 20 -0.08 -7.32 -3.31
C GLU A 20 0.19 -5.82 -3.27
N ILE A 21 1.40 -5.48 -2.82
CA ILE A 21 1.94 -4.13 -2.91
C ILE A 21 3.17 -4.13 -3.78
N GLU A 22 3.27 -3.10 -4.60
CA GLU A 22 4.46 -2.75 -5.35
C GLU A 22 4.84 -1.30 -5.06
N VAL A 23 6.12 -1.04 -4.83
CA VAL A 23 6.67 0.31 -4.68
C VAL A 23 7.76 0.49 -5.70
N ARG A 24 7.60 1.48 -6.59
CA ARG A 24 8.52 1.80 -7.67
C ARG A 24 9.21 3.13 -7.37
N PHE A 25 10.53 3.14 -7.44
CA PHE A 25 11.36 4.34 -7.30
C PHE A 25 11.94 4.71 -8.66
N THR A 26 11.67 5.92 -9.14
CA THR A 26 12.17 6.43 -10.41
C THR A 26 12.93 7.73 -10.17
N SER A 27 14.18 7.81 -10.59
CA SER A 27 14.94 9.07 -10.51
C SER A 27 14.36 10.11 -11.46
N GLU A 28 14.11 11.32 -10.96
CA GLU A 28 13.71 12.50 -11.77
C GLU A 28 14.85 13.52 -11.89
N GLY A 29 16.05 13.16 -11.41
CA GLY A 29 17.23 14.00 -11.35
C GLY A 29 18.16 13.59 -10.21
N PRO A 30 19.29 14.30 -10.02
CA PRO A 30 20.29 13.96 -9.00
C PRO A 30 19.73 13.97 -7.56
N ASP A 31 18.80 14.89 -7.27
CA ASP A 31 18.30 15.15 -5.91
C ASP A 31 16.79 14.89 -5.76
N ARG A 32 16.17 14.19 -6.74
CA ARG A 32 14.72 13.93 -6.74
C ARG A 32 14.39 12.53 -7.22
N THR A 33 13.53 11.84 -6.48
CA THR A 33 13.00 10.51 -6.82
C THR A 33 11.49 10.54 -6.74
N HIS A 34 10.81 10.09 -7.79
CA HIS A 34 9.39 9.79 -7.79
C HIS A 34 9.16 8.40 -7.18
N VAL A 35 8.28 8.33 -6.17
CA VAL A 35 7.90 7.10 -5.50
C VAL A 35 6.44 6.82 -5.81
N GLU A 36 6.19 5.70 -6.48
CA GLU A 36 4.84 5.23 -6.80
C GLU A 36 4.53 3.98 -5.99
N LEU A 37 3.35 3.95 -5.36
CA LEU A 37 2.84 2.79 -4.63
C LEU A 37 1.56 2.30 -5.29
N GLU A 38 1.52 1.01 -5.61
CA GLU A 38 0.36 0.32 -6.14
C GLU A 38 -0.06 -0.79 -5.16
N HIS A 39 -1.34 -0.80 -4.77
CA HIS A 39 -1.95 -1.90 -4.01
C HIS A 39 -2.99 -2.57 -4.90
N ARG A 40 -2.71 -3.80 -5.34
CA ARG A 40 -3.50 -4.54 -6.33
C ARG A 40 -4.05 -5.85 -5.76
N ASN A 41 -4.96 -6.47 -6.52
CA ASN A 41 -5.63 -7.74 -6.17
C ASN A 41 -6.44 -7.66 -4.87
N LEU A 42 -7.04 -6.50 -4.59
CA LEU A 42 -7.81 -6.27 -3.37
C LEU A 42 -9.08 -7.11 -3.33
N ASP A 43 -9.68 -7.42 -4.48
CA ASP A 43 -10.85 -8.29 -4.63
C ASP A 43 -10.66 -9.70 -4.04
N ARG A 44 -9.41 -10.17 -3.93
CA ARG A 44 -9.07 -11.45 -3.29
C ARG A 44 -9.48 -11.53 -1.82
N HIS A 45 -9.64 -10.40 -1.14
CA HIS A 45 -10.11 -10.36 0.26
C HIS A 45 -11.55 -10.85 0.46
N GLY A 46 -12.29 -11.11 -0.63
CA GLY A 46 -13.63 -11.67 -0.57
C GLY A 46 -14.70 -10.63 -0.29
N GLU A 47 -15.80 -11.05 0.33
CA GLU A 47 -16.94 -10.17 0.60
C GLU A 47 -16.53 -8.94 1.43
N GLY A 48 -16.85 -7.75 0.92
CA GLY A 48 -16.52 -6.48 1.56
C GLY A 48 -15.06 -6.05 1.39
N TRP A 49 -14.33 -6.58 0.41
CA TRP A 49 -12.97 -6.17 0.09
C TRP A 49 -12.82 -4.67 -0.17
N GLU A 50 -13.89 -3.99 -0.60
CA GLU A 50 -13.91 -2.55 -0.85
C GLU A 50 -13.53 -1.75 0.40
N ARG A 51 -13.79 -2.28 1.61
CA ARG A 51 -13.34 -1.63 2.86
C ARG A 51 -11.83 -1.60 2.99
N MET A 52 -11.10 -2.58 2.41
CA MET A 52 -9.64 -2.51 2.33
C MET A 52 -9.22 -1.38 1.40
N ARG A 53 -9.82 -1.31 0.19
CA ARG A 53 -9.56 -0.23 -0.78
C ARG A 53 -9.76 1.13 -0.14
N ASP A 54 -10.90 1.33 0.51
CA ASP A 54 -11.27 2.61 1.11
C ASP A 54 -10.35 2.94 2.29
N ALA A 55 -9.99 1.96 3.12
CA ALA A 55 -9.09 2.19 4.24
C ALA A 55 -7.66 2.55 3.80
N VAL A 56 -7.08 1.78 2.88
CA VAL A 56 -5.70 2.02 2.40
C VAL A 56 -5.61 3.23 1.48
N GLY A 57 -6.70 3.58 0.79
CA GLY A 57 -6.82 4.77 -0.06
C GLY A 57 -7.21 6.05 0.70
N SER A 58 -7.58 5.96 1.98
CA SER A 58 -7.91 7.13 2.80
C SER A 58 -6.68 8.00 3.10
N GLU A 59 -6.91 9.23 3.56
CA GLU A 59 -5.84 10.11 4.05
C GLU A 59 -5.00 9.46 5.17
N GLY A 60 -5.62 8.61 5.99
CA GLY A 60 -4.95 7.87 7.05
C GLY A 60 -4.25 6.58 6.60
N GLY A 61 -4.44 6.16 5.35
CA GLY A 61 -3.87 4.96 4.75
C GLY A 61 -2.46 5.20 4.19
N TRP A 62 -2.22 4.77 2.94
CA TRP A 62 -0.89 4.87 2.31
C TRP A 62 -0.37 6.29 2.22
N LEU A 63 -1.25 7.27 1.96
CA LEU A 63 -0.87 8.68 1.82
C LEU A 63 -0.16 9.22 3.06
N ARG A 64 -0.64 8.88 4.27
CA ARG A 64 0.01 9.28 5.52
C ARG A 64 1.44 8.75 5.61
N GLY A 65 1.66 7.49 5.23
CA GLY A 65 2.97 6.86 5.24
C GLY A 65 3.93 7.48 4.23
N LEU A 66 3.45 7.73 3.01
CA LEU A 66 4.23 8.35 1.94
C LEU A 66 4.63 9.80 2.28
N HIS A 67 3.73 10.60 2.89
CA HIS A 67 4.07 11.94 3.37
C HIS A 67 5.14 11.90 4.47
N ALA A 68 4.97 11.05 5.48
CA ALA A 68 5.97 10.92 6.55
C ALA A 68 7.34 10.47 6.02
N PHE A 69 7.36 9.58 5.02
CA PHE A 69 8.59 9.19 4.34
C PHE A 69 9.23 10.37 3.61
N ALA A 70 8.45 11.12 2.81
CA ALA A 70 8.92 12.29 2.08
C ALA A 70 9.52 13.35 3.03
N ASP A 71 8.82 13.66 4.12
CA ASP A 71 9.30 14.60 5.14
C ASP A 71 10.63 14.14 5.76
N ARG A 72 10.74 12.84 6.07
CA ARG A 72 11.94 12.26 6.70
C ARG A 72 13.16 12.25 5.77
N VAL A 73 12.97 12.12 4.46
CA VAL A 73 14.10 12.14 3.51
C VAL A 73 14.47 13.54 3.04
N ALA A 74 13.57 14.52 3.22
CA ALA A 74 13.83 15.93 2.96
C ALA A 74 14.60 16.62 4.11
N SER A 75 14.68 15.99 5.29
CA SER A 75 15.42 16.49 6.47
C SER A 75 16.90 16.11 6.43
#